data_AF-A0A381ZE91-F1
#
_entry.id   AF-A0A381ZE91-F1
#
_cell.length_a   1.000
_cell.length_b   1.000
_cell.length_c   1.000
_cell.angle_alpha   90.00
_cell.angle_beta   90.00
_cell.angle_gamma   90.00
#
_symmetry.space_group_name_H-M   'P 1'
#
loop_
_entity.id
_entity.type
_entity.pdbx_description
1 polymer ?
#
loop_
_entity_poly.entity_id
_entity_poly.type
_entity_poly.pdbx_seq_one_letter_code
_entity_poly.pdbx_strand_id
1 'polypeptide(L)' 'MQKIKKFSARTVNLPNEDIDTDQIIPARFLTRQTTDGIGKCLFADWRFDKSGRPKED' A
#
# COMPACT_ATOMS: atom_id res chain seq x y z
N MET A 1 -6.34 20.20 2.99
CA MET A 1 -7.44 19.25 2.67
C MET A 1 -8.11 19.68 1.37
N GLN A 2 -8.40 18.74 0.47
CA GLN A 2 -9.15 19.00 -0.76
C GLN A 2 -10.60 18.52 -0.62
N LYS A 3 -11.56 19.33 -1.06
CA LYS A 3 -12.99 18.99 -1.03
C LYS A 3 -13.30 17.96 -2.11
N ILE A 4 -13.87 16.82 -1.72
CA ILE A 4 -14.41 15.84 -2.66
C ILE A 4 -15.78 16.33 -3.15
N LYS A 5 -15.98 16.44 -4.47
CA LYS A 5 -17.27 16.84 -5.09
C LYS A 5 -17.93 15.66 -5.81
N LYS A 6 -17.28 15.17 -6.85
CA LYS A 6 -17.62 13.95 -7.60
C LYS A 6 -16.30 13.26 -7.93
N PHE A 7 -16.25 11.93 -7.80
CA PHE A 7 -15.06 11.14 -8.00
C PHE A 7 -15.40 9.86 -8.77
N SER A 8 -14.53 9.47 -9.70
CA SER A 8 -14.61 8.20 -10.43
C SER A 8 -13.19 7.69 -10.61
N ALA A 9 -12.99 6.39 -10.37
CA ALA A 9 -11.71 5.72 -10.50
C ALA A 9 -11.92 4.23 -10.78
N ARG A 10 -10.84 3.55 -11.18
CA ARG A 10 -10.81 2.09 -11.25
C ARG A 10 -10.83 1.50 -9.84
N THR A 11 -11.48 0.36 -9.70
CA THR A 11 -11.54 -0.39 -8.45
C THR A 11 -10.70 -1.67 -8.57
N VAL A 12 -10.29 -2.20 -7.41
CA VAL A 12 -9.65 -3.51 -7.26
C VAL A 12 -10.36 -4.23 -6.11
N ASN A 13 -10.53 -5.55 -6.21
CA ASN A 13 -11.11 -6.36 -5.14
C ASN A 13 -9.98 -6.99 -4.32
N LEU A 14 -10.12 -6.93 -3.00
CA LEU A 14 -9.18 -7.48 -2.03
C LEU A 14 -10.01 -8.29 -1.03
N PRO A 15 -10.23 -9.60 -1.25
CA PRO A 15 -11.19 -10.41 -0.50
C PRO A 15 -10.67 -10.82 0.89
N ASN A 16 -9.67 -10.13 1.42
CA ASN A 16 -9.03 -10.43 2.69
C ASN A 16 -9.78 -9.72 3.82
N GLU A 17 -10.06 -10.45 4.90
CA GLU A 17 -10.57 -9.88 6.15
C GLU A 17 -9.40 -9.45 7.05
N ASP A 18 -9.70 -8.61 8.05
CA ASP A 18 -8.77 -8.20 9.10
C ASP A 18 -7.44 -7.60 8.59
N ILE A 19 -7.50 -6.78 7.53
CA ILE A 19 -6.31 -6.10 7.00
C ILE A 19 -5.78 -5.07 8.01
N ASP A 20 -4.58 -5.32 8.55
CA ASP A 20 -3.95 -4.48 9.57
C ASP A 20 -3.04 -3.38 9.00
N THR A 21 -2.51 -2.53 9.89
CA THR A 21 -1.68 -1.38 9.50
C THR A 21 -0.34 -1.76 8.88
N ASP A 22 0.29 -2.85 9.34
CA ASP A 22 1.57 -3.31 8.80
C ASP A 22 1.38 -3.98 7.43
N GLN A 23 0.24 -4.61 7.19
CA GLN A 23 -0.11 -5.14 5.87
C GLN A 23 -0.34 -4.02 4.85
N ILE A 24 -1.00 -2.92 5.25
CA ILE A 24 -1.16 -1.73 4.39
C ILE A 24 0.20 -1.09 4.13
N ILE A 25 0.97 -0.81 5.18
CA ILE A 25 2.28 -0.18 5.10
C ILE A 25 3.19 -0.66 6.24
N PRO A 26 4.20 -1.51 5.95
CA PRO A 26 5.05 -2.03 7.01
C PRO A 26 5.84 -0.93 7.73
N ALA A 27 5.92 -1.01 9.07
CA ALA A 27 6.57 -0.02 9.93
C ALA A 27 8.02 0.31 9.53
N ARG A 28 8.75 -0.65 8.91
CA ARG A 28 10.12 -0.44 8.41
C ARG A 28 10.24 0.70 7.39
N PHE A 29 9.15 1.07 6.71
CA PHE A 29 9.12 2.19 5.76
C PHE A 29 8.75 3.53 6.42
N LEU A 30 8.34 3.52 7.69
CA LEU A 30 7.90 4.71 8.45
C LEU A 30 9.05 5.40 9.20
N THR A 31 10.30 5.08 8.85
CA THR A 31 11.50 5.68 9.45
C THR A 31 11.88 7.03 8.84
N ARG A 32 11.24 7.41 7.72
CA ARG A 32 11.53 8.63 6.97
C ARG A 32 10.73 9.81 7.52
N GLN A 33 11.31 11.00 7.45
CA GLN A 33 10.64 12.24 7.83
C GLN A 33 9.57 12.69 6.82
N THR A 34 9.65 12.25 5.57
CA THR A 34 8.72 12.61 4.50
C THR A 34 7.91 11.42 4.03
N THR A 35 6.70 11.68 3.54
CA THR A 35 5.79 10.68 2.97
C THR A 35 5.96 10.51 1.46
N ASP A 36 6.91 11.23 0.85
CA ASP A 36 7.17 11.14 -0.58
C ASP A 36 7.59 9.73 -0.98
N GLY A 37 6.90 9.18 -1.98
CA GLY A 37 7.16 7.83 -2.48
C GLY A 37 6.69 6.69 -1.58
N ILE A 38 6.05 6.96 -0.43
CA ILE A 38 5.54 5.91 0.48
C ILE A 38 4.49 5.02 -0.19
N GLY A 39 3.73 5.56 -1.14
CA GLY A 39 2.74 4.79 -1.91
C GLY A 39 3.37 3.63 -2.72
N LYS A 40 4.67 3.68 -3.03
CA LYS A 40 5.36 2.55 -3.67
C LYS A 40 5.48 1.35 -2.74
N CYS A 41 5.50 1.59 -1.43
CA CYS A 41 5.60 0.60 -0.36
C CYS A 41 4.24 0.06 0.11
N LEU A 42 3.13 0.52 -0.48
CA LEU A 42 1.78 0.02 -0.16
C LEU A 42 1.70 -1.49 -0.46
N PHE A 43 1.21 -2.26 0.50
CA PHE A 43 1.11 -3.72 0.43
C PHE A 43 2.43 -4.41 0.04
N ALA A 44 3.58 -3.89 0.49
CA ALA A 44 4.90 -4.36 0.05
C ALA A 44 5.10 -5.86 0.26
N ASP A 45 4.68 -6.40 1.41
CA ASP A 45 4.86 -7.83 1.74
C ASP A 45 3.91 -8.75 0.95
N TRP A 46 2.86 -8.20 0.35
CA TRP A 46 1.97 -8.93 -0.55
C TRP A 46 2.51 -8.88 -1.99
N ARG A 47 3.04 -7.72 -2.40
CA ARG A 47 3.51 -7.47 -3.77
C ARG A 47 4.90 -8.00 -4.08
N PHE A 48 5.78 -8.09 -3.07
CA PHE A 48 7.20 -8.42 -3.29
C PHE A 48 7.69 -9.56 -2.41
N ASP A 49 8.62 -10.36 -2.94
CA ASP A 49 9.36 -11.38 -2.18
C ASP A 49 10.49 -10.74 -1.33
N LYS A 50 11.17 -11.57 -0.52
CA LYS A 50 12.30 -11.12 0.33
C LYS A 50 13.50 -10.60 -0.49
N SER A 51 13.59 -10.97 -1.76
CA SER A 51 14.61 -10.49 -2.70
C SER A 51 14.17 -9.21 -3.42
N GLY A 52 13.00 -8.66 -3.10
CA GLY A 52 12.44 -7.44 -3.69
C GLY A 52 11.83 -7.64 -5.08
N ARG A 53 11.65 -8.88 -5.53
CA ARG A 53 11.03 -9.18 -6.82
C ARG A 53 9.51 -9.23 -6.67
N PRO A 54 8.73 -8.81 -7.69
CA PRO A 54 7.29 -9.00 -7.67
C PRO A 54 6.93 -10.47 -7.45
N LYS A 55 5.96 -10.74 -6.57
CA LYS A 55 5.37 -12.07 -6.50
C LYS A 55 4.51 -12.29 -7.75
N GLU A 56 4.51 -13.52 -8.24
CA GLU A 56 3.53 -13.95 -9.24
C GLU A 56 2.15 -14.06 -8.57
N ASP A 57 1.09 -13.79 -9.32
CA ASP A 57 -0.30 -13.79 -8.86
C ASP A 57 -0.81 -15.20 -8.51
#